data_AF-A0A520CGB1-F1
#
_entry.id   AF-A0A520CGB1-F1
#
_cell.length_a   1.000
_cell.length_b   1.000
_cell.length_c   1.000
_cell.angle_alpha   90.00
_cell.angle_beta   90.00
_cell.angle_gamma   90.00
#
_symmetry.space_group_name_H-M   'P 1'
#
loop_
_entity.id
_entity.type
_entity.pdbx_description
1 polymer ?
#
loop_
_entity_poly.entity_id
_entity_poly.type
_entity_poly.pdbx_seq_one_letter_code
_entity_poly.pdbx_strand_id
1 'polypeptide(L)'
;FGSQLKIINEDKISATEKLNRVIEGYATRILANPSFHKMMHRELSLTQRPEMYNKIKDAMGQNMNLLEKILTDGQEDGSFKEADNRMVIATIMGTLTNIIISPHKVMPDYDLDLNNPKDKKLIKDRAVAHLQDLITVYLTTKK
;
A
#
# COMPACT_ATOMS: atom_id res chain seq x y z
N PHE A 1 7.06 -1.74 11.04
CA PHE A 1 6.79 -0.96 9.81
C PHE A 1 6.64 0.52 10.11
N GLY A 2 5.88 0.93 11.14
CA GLY A 2 5.82 2.35 11.57
C GLY A 2 7.20 3.02 11.72
N SER A 3 8.20 2.36 12.31
CA SER A 3 9.57 2.90 12.40
C SER A 3 10.25 3.09 11.03
N GLN A 4 10.01 2.19 10.07
CA GLN A 4 10.54 2.30 8.71
C GLN A 4 9.90 3.47 7.96
N LEU A 5 8.59 3.67 8.14
CA LEU A 5 7.88 4.82 7.56
C LEU A 5 8.41 6.16 8.11
N LYS A 6 8.73 6.22 9.41
CA LYS A 6 9.36 7.41 10.01
C LYS A 6 10.71 7.71 9.37
N ILE A 7 11.56 6.70 9.20
CA ILE A 7 12.87 6.85 8.52
C ILE A 7 12.67 7.38 7.10
N ILE A 8 11.78 6.78 6.31
CA ILE A 8 11.49 7.25 4.94
C ILE A 8 10.99 8.70 4.94
N ASN A 9 10.15 9.07 5.91
CA ASN A 9 9.64 10.43 6.02
C ASN A 9 10.74 11.45 6.37
N GLU A 10 11.71 11.07 7.19
CA GLU A 10 12.84 11.90 7.63
C GLU A 10 13.99 11.95 6.59
N ASP A 11 14.05 10.99 5.67
CA ASP A 11 15.06 10.96 4.60
C ASP A 11 14.99 12.23 3.72
N LYS A 12 16.16 12.76 3.36
CA LYS A 12 16.31 13.93 2.48
C LYS A 12 16.29 13.53 1.00
N ILE A 13 15.18 12.93 0.59
CA ILE A 13 14.89 12.46 -0.78
C ILE A 13 13.60 13.13 -1.28
N SER A 14 13.36 13.08 -2.59
CA SER A 14 12.16 13.66 -3.19
C SER A 14 10.87 13.01 -2.68
N ALA A 15 9.76 13.75 -2.70
CA ALA A 15 8.44 13.22 -2.32
C ALA A 15 8.07 11.95 -3.12
N THR A 16 8.36 11.93 -4.43
CA THR A 16 8.17 10.77 -5.30
C THR A 16 8.98 9.56 -4.85
N GLU A 17 10.25 9.75 -4.49
CA GLU A 17 11.11 8.67 -4.00
C GLU A 17 10.61 8.13 -2.65
N LYS A 18 10.15 9.00 -1.74
CA LYS A 18 9.51 8.57 -0.48
C LYS A 18 8.30 7.70 -0.76
N LEU A 19 7.42 8.16 -1.65
CA LEU A 19 6.20 7.45 -2.01
C LEU A 19 6.51 6.08 -2.62
N ASN A 20 7.48 6.00 -3.53
CA ASN A 20 7.93 4.77 -4.15
C ASN A 20 8.44 3.75 -3.12
N ARG A 21 9.24 4.20 -2.14
CA ARG A 21 9.71 3.35 -1.03
C ARG A 21 8.58 2.88 -0.13
N VAL A 22 7.58 3.73 0.12
CA VAL A 22 6.41 3.32 0.92
C VAL A 22 5.59 2.25 0.18
N ILE A 23 5.34 2.43 -1.12
CA ILE A 23 4.64 1.43 -1.95
C ILE A 23 5.37 0.09 -1.89
N GLU A 24 6.69 0.08 -2.11
CA GLU A 24 7.50 -1.15 -2.04
C GLU A 24 7.49 -1.78 -0.64
N GLY A 25 7.58 -0.96 0.40
CA GLY A 25 7.53 -1.41 1.79
C GLY A 25 6.21 -2.10 2.14
N TYR A 26 5.08 -1.52 1.72
CA TYR A 26 3.76 -2.12 1.94
C TYR A 26 3.57 -3.40 1.12
N ALA A 27 3.94 -3.40 -0.16
CA ALA A 27 3.87 -4.59 -1.01
C ALA A 27 4.68 -5.74 -0.39
N THR A 28 5.91 -5.46 0.04
CA THR A 28 6.79 -6.42 0.71
C THR A 28 6.16 -6.96 2.00
N ARG A 29 5.64 -6.08 2.86
CA ARG A 29 5.05 -6.49 4.15
C ARG A 29 3.81 -7.34 3.97
N ILE A 30 2.92 -6.95 3.06
CA ILE A 30 1.64 -7.63 2.82
C ILE A 30 1.90 -9.00 2.19
N LEU A 31 2.77 -9.08 1.17
CA LEU A 31 3.08 -10.34 0.48
C LEU A 31 4.00 -11.26 1.28
N ALA A 32 4.74 -10.76 2.27
CA ALA A 32 5.52 -11.60 3.18
C ALA A 32 4.63 -12.48 4.07
N ASN A 33 3.43 -12.03 4.43
CA ASN A 33 2.48 -12.82 5.20
C ASN A 33 1.03 -12.68 4.68
N PRO A 34 0.71 -13.33 3.54
CA PRO A 34 -0.62 -13.24 2.91
C PRO A 34 -1.75 -13.74 3.82
N SER A 35 -1.51 -14.80 4.59
CA SER A 35 -2.50 -15.37 5.51
C SER A 35 -2.88 -14.41 6.63
N PHE A 36 -1.90 -13.72 7.21
CA PHE A 36 -2.17 -12.67 8.20
C PHE A 36 -2.95 -11.51 7.59
N HIS A 37 -2.61 -11.09 6.36
CA HIS A 37 -3.37 -10.03 5.67
C HIS A 37 -4.81 -10.44 5.37
N LYS A 38 -5.06 -11.68 4.91
CA LYS A 38 -6.41 -12.22 4.71
C LYS A 38 -7.22 -12.22 6.00
N MET A 39 -6.61 -12.63 7.11
CA MET A 39 -7.24 -12.60 8.43
C MET A 39 -7.64 -11.18 8.82
N MET A 40 -6.71 -10.20 8.73
CA MET A 40 -7.01 -8.80 9.04
C MET A 40 -8.15 -8.25 8.17
N HIS A 41 -8.12 -8.51 6.86
CA HIS A 41 -9.15 -8.07 5.93
C HIS A 41 -10.53 -8.64 6.29
N ARG A 42 -10.59 -9.93 6.67
CA ARG A 42 -11.84 -10.58 7.12
C ARG A 42 -12.39 -9.94 8.40
N GLU A 43 -11.54 -9.67 9.38
CA GLU A 43 -11.96 -9.00 10.62
C GLU A 43 -12.53 -7.61 10.37
N LEU A 44 -11.88 -6.84 9.49
CA LEU A 44 -12.34 -5.50 9.12
C LEU A 44 -13.63 -5.51 8.31
N SER A 45 -13.87 -6.56 7.52
CA SER A 45 -15.05 -6.68 6.66
C SER A 45 -16.30 -7.16 7.41
N LEU A 46 -16.13 -8.10 8.34
CA LEU A 46 -17.27 -8.70 9.06
C LEU A 46 -17.65 -7.92 10.31
N THR A 47 -16.72 -7.20 10.94
CA THR A 47 -16.93 -6.38 12.15
C THR A 47 -17.59 -7.09 13.35
N GLN A 48 -17.63 -8.43 13.34
CA GLN A 48 -18.28 -9.26 14.36
C GLN A 48 -17.59 -9.19 15.73
N ARG A 49 -16.35 -8.72 15.79
CA ARG A 49 -15.53 -8.58 17.01
C ARG A 49 -15.07 -7.12 17.15
N PRO A 50 -15.89 -6.22 17.73
CA PRO A 50 -15.61 -4.79 17.76
C PRO A 50 -14.27 -4.41 18.38
N GLU A 51 -13.85 -5.12 19.44
CA GLU A 51 -12.55 -4.88 20.08
C GLU A 51 -11.37 -5.22 19.15
N MET A 52 -11.46 -6.35 18.45
CA MET A 52 -10.43 -6.77 17.48
C MET A 52 -10.40 -5.83 16.27
N TYR A 53 -11.59 -5.46 15.78
CA TYR A 53 -11.75 -4.47 14.72
C TYR A 53 -11.06 -3.14 15.08
N ASN A 54 -11.34 -2.59 16.26
CA ASN A 54 -10.74 -1.33 16.70
C ASN A 54 -9.22 -1.45 16.83
N LYS A 55 -8.68 -2.53 17.41
CA LYS A 55 -7.23 -2.76 17.49
C LYS A 55 -6.55 -2.78 16.12
N ILE A 56 -7.15 -3.48 15.14
CA ILE A 56 -6.62 -3.55 13.77
C ILE A 56 -6.71 -2.18 13.10
N LYS A 57 -7.86 -1.51 13.21
CA LYS A 57 -8.10 -0.17 12.66
C LYS A 57 -7.10 0.85 13.18
N ASP A 58 -6.87 0.89 14.49
CA ASP A 58 -5.97 1.85 15.13
C ASP A 58 -4.50 1.60 14.73
N ALA A 59 -4.10 0.33 14.67
CA ALA A 59 -2.76 -0.06 14.21
C ALA A 59 -2.52 0.31 12.73
N MET A 60 -3.54 0.19 11.87
CA MET A 60 -3.46 0.62 10.48
C MET A 60 -3.47 2.15 10.35
N GLY A 61 -4.32 2.84 11.12
CA GLY A 61 -4.51 4.29 11.08
C GLY A 61 -3.23 5.07 11.32
N GLN A 62 -2.40 4.65 12.28
CA GLN A 62 -1.10 5.29 12.53
C GLN A 62 -0.18 5.27 11.31
N ASN A 63 -0.17 4.17 10.54
CA ASN A 63 0.67 4.07 9.35
C ASN A 63 0.08 4.88 8.18
N MET A 64 -1.24 5.05 8.13
CA MET A 64 -1.90 5.86 7.09
C MET A 64 -1.60 7.35 7.26
N ASN A 65 -1.50 7.85 8.50
CA ASN A 65 -1.19 9.25 8.76
C ASN A 65 0.21 9.65 8.25
N LEU A 66 1.18 8.73 8.33
CA LEU A 66 2.53 8.98 7.78
C LEU A 66 2.52 9.05 6.26
N LEU A 67 1.72 8.22 5.60
CA LEU A 67 1.59 8.23 4.14
C LEU A 67 0.84 9.48 3.66
N GLU A 68 -0.20 9.88 4.39
CA GLU A 68 -0.91 11.14 4.15
C GLU A 68 0.02 12.34 4.29
N LYS A 69 0.90 12.34 5.31
CA LYS A 69 1.92 13.39 5.47
C LYS A 69 2.86 13.48 4.26
N ILE A 70 3.37 12.36 3.74
CA ILE A 70 4.24 12.37 2.55
C ILE A 70 3.52 12.98 1.33
N LEU A 71 2.22 12.68 1.17
CA LEU A 71 1.42 13.24 0.08
C LEU A 71 1.18 14.75 0.27
N THR A 72 0.81 15.17 1.49
CA THR A 72 0.61 16.59 1.83
C THR A 72 1.90 17.39 1.66
N ASP A 73 3.03 16.91 2.21
CA ASP A 73 4.32 17.61 2.10
C ASP A 73 4.72 17.77 0.61
N GLY A 74 4.46 16.77 -0.24
CA GLY A 74 4.69 16.86 -1.68
C GLY A 74 3.70 17.76 -2.44
N GLN A 75 2.50 17.97 -1.92
CA GLN A 75 1.55 18.95 -2.47
C GLN A 75 1.98 20.38 -2.12
N GLU A 76 2.39 20.59 -0.86
CA GLU A 76 2.86 21.87 -0.35
C GLU A 76 4.14 22.36 -1.04
N ASP A 77 5.06 21.45 -1.38
CA ASP A 77 6.30 21.78 -2.10
C ASP A 77 6.15 21.83 -3.64
N GLY A 78 4.96 21.51 -4.16
CA GLY A 78 4.64 21.52 -5.58
C GLY A 78 5.12 20.30 -6.39
N SER A 79 5.70 19.28 -5.74
CA SER A 79 6.06 18.00 -6.38
C SER A 79 4.85 17.22 -6.85
N PHE A 80 3.74 17.32 -6.12
CA PHE A 80 2.47 16.67 -6.39
C PHE A 80 1.37 17.71 -6.61
N LYS A 81 0.42 17.39 -7.48
CA LYS A 81 -0.81 18.17 -7.63
C LYS A 81 -1.77 17.92 -6.47
N GLU A 82 -2.69 18.85 -6.27
CA GLU A 82 -3.84 18.67 -5.39
C GLU A 82 -4.65 17.42 -5.77
N ALA A 83 -4.81 16.53 -4.80
CA ALA A 83 -5.48 15.25 -4.95
C ALA A 83 -6.07 14.80 -3.61
N ASP A 84 -7.07 13.93 -3.67
CA ASP A 84 -7.59 13.27 -2.48
C ASP A 84 -6.58 12.22 -1.97
N ASN A 85 -5.83 12.60 -0.94
CA ASN A 85 -4.78 11.78 -0.35
C ASN A 85 -5.33 10.45 0.21
N ARG A 86 -6.56 10.46 0.76
CA ARG A 86 -7.19 9.25 1.30
C ARG A 86 -7.56 8.29 0.17
N MET A 87 -8.00 8.78 -0.98
CA MET A 87 -8.28 7.95 -2.16
C MET A 87 -7.00 7.41 -2.81
N VAL A 88 -5.90 8.17 -2.82
CA VAL A 88 -4.58 7.66 -3.26
C VAL A 88 -4.14 6.51 -2.37
N ILE A 89 -4.21 6.68 -1.05
CA ILE A 89 -3.88 5.64 -0.07
C ILE A 89 -4.78 4.41 -0.24
N ALA A 90 -6.09 4.61 -0.39
CA ALA A 90 -7.05 3.53 -0.61
C ALA A 90 -6.77 2.76 -1.91
N THR A 91 -6.31 3.44 -2.97
CA THR A 91 -5.92 2.80 -4.23
C THR A 91 -4.70 1.90 -4.06
N ILE A 92 -3.67 2.37 -3.34
CA ILE A 92 -2.46 1.59 -3.04
C ILE A 92 -2.83 0.36 -2.20
N MET A 93 -3.49 0.57 -1.06
CA MET A 93 -3.82 -0.50 -0.12
C MET A 93 -4.86 -1.47 -0.66
N GLY A 94 -5.84 -0.97 -1.41
CA GLY A 94 -6.90 -1.75 -2.05
C GLY A 94 -6.36 -2.67 -3.13
N THR A 95 -5.48 -2.16 -4.00
CA THR A 95 -4.81 -2.96 -5.03
C THR A 95 -4.00 -4.10 -4.42
N LEU A 96 -3.16 -3.80 -3.42
CA LEU A 96 -2.36 -4.81 -2.72
C LEU A 96 -3.24 -5.84 -2.01
N THR A 97 -4.34 -5.40 -1.40
CA THR A 97 -5.29 -6.31 -0.74
C THR A 97 -5.98 -7.22 -1.74
N ASN A 98 -6.42 -6.70 -2.88
CA ASN A 98 -7.13 -7.46 -3.90
C ASN A 98 -6.25 -8.58 -4.48
N ILE A 99 -4.96 -8.32 -4.67
CA ILE A 99 -3.97 -9.34 -5.05
C ILE A 99 -3.95 -10.50 -4.06
N ILE A 100 -4.00 -10.21 -2.76
CA ILE A 100 -3.94 -11.24 -1.72
C ILE A 100 -5.25 -12.04 -1.62
N ILE A 101 -6.39 -11.36 -1.63
CA ILE A 101 -7.70 -12.01 -1.38
C ILE A 101 -8.30 -12.63 -2.64
N SER A 102 -7.87 -12.21 -3.83
CA SER A 102 -8.39 -12.68 -5.12
C SER A 102 -7.30 -12.74 -6.19
N PRO A 103 -6.21 -13.50 -5.97
CA PRO A 103 -5.07 -13.55 -6.89
C PRO A 103 -5.44 -13.98 -8.32
N HIS A 104 -6.40 -14.90 -8.46
CA HIS A 104 -6.94 -15.35 -9.74
C HIS A 104 -7.57 -14.23 -10.59
N LYS A 105 -8.02 -13.12 -9.97
CA LYS A 105 -8.53 -11.96 -10.73
C LYS A 105 -7.41 -11.15 -11.37
N VAL A 106 -6.19 -11.27 -10.84
CA VAL A 106 -5.02 -10.49 -11.30
C VAL A 106 -4.18 -11.30 -12.29
N MET A 107 -4.19 -12.63 -12.16
CA MET A 107 -3.54 -13.57 -13.07
C MET A 107 -4.45 -14.79 -13.30
N PRO A 108 -5.48 -14.69 -14.17
CA PRO A 108 -6.47 -15.76 -14.35
C PRO A 108 -5.88 -17.02 -14.98
N ASP A 109 -4.89 -16.86 -15.87
CA ASP A 109 -4.27 -17.97 -16.60
C ASP A 109 -3.02 -18.54 -15.91
N TYR A 110 -2.81 -18.18 -14.64
CA TYR A 110 -1.64 -18.59 -13.85
C TYR A 110 -2.08 -18.98 -12.45
N ASP A 111 -1.78 -20.21 -12.03
CA ASP A 111 -2.07 -20.68 -10.68
C ASP A 111 -1.08 -20.07 -9.68
N LEU A 112 -1.37 -18.85 -9.24
CA LEU A 112 -0.51 -18.08 -8.36
C LEU A 112 -0.50 -18.68 -6.94
N ASP A 113 0.59 -19.33 -6.57
CA ASP A 113 0.79 -19.80 -5.19
C ASP A 113 1.48 -18.73 -4.34
N LEU A 114 0.70 -18.02 -3.54
CA LEU A 114 1.21 -17.04 -2.58
C LEU A 114 1.99 -17.66 -1.41
N ASN A 115 2.32 -18.95 -1.42
CA ASN A 115 3.34 -19.55 -0.55
C ASN A 115 4.69 -19.74 -1.26
N ASN A 116 4.68 -19.86 -2.59
CA ASN A 116 5.85 -19.99 -3.43
C ASN A 116 6.65 -18.67 -3.49
N PRO A 117 7.95 -18.67 -3.14
CA PRO A 117 8.78 -17.46 -3.18
C PRO A 117 8.90 -16.81 -4.57
N LYS A 118 8.90 -17.60 -5.66
CA LYS A 118 8.99 -17.09 -7.03
C LYS A 118 7.72 -16.34 -7.41
N ASP A 119 6.57 -16.93 -7.14
CA ASP A 119 5.25 -16.37 -7.41
C ASP A 119 5.01 -15.10 -6.59
N LYS A 120 5.35 -15.13 -5.29
CA LYS A 120 5.35 -13.94 -4.42
C LYS A 120 6.20 -12.82 -5.01
N LYS A 121 7.43 -13.13 -5.46
CA LYS A 121 8.32 -12.13 -6.05
C LYS A 121 7.74 -11.57 -7.35
N LEU A 122 7.25 -12.44 -8.23
CA LEU A 122 6.64 -12.08 -9.51
C LEU A 122 5.48 -11.08 -9.30
N ILE A 123 4.52 -11.43 -8.45
CA ILE A 123 3.36 -10.57 -8.23
C ILE A 123 3.71 -9.30 -7.45
N LYS A 124 4.69 -9.36 -6.53
CA LYS A 124 5.20 -8.18 -5.82
C LYS A 124 5.79 -7.19 -6.80
N ASP A 125 6.73 -7.63 -7.64
CA ASP A 125 7.45 -6.77 -8.58
C ASP A 125 6.46 -6.12 -9.57
N ARG A 126 5.48 -6.89 -10.07
CA ARG A 126 4.38 -6.37 -10.90
C ARG A 126 3.53 -5.33 -10.18
N ALA A 127 3.13 -5.60 -8.93
CA ALA A 127 2.30 -4.70 -8.15
C ALA A 127 2.99 -3.38 -7.82
N VAL A 128 4.28 -3.46 -7.43
CA VAL A 128 5.11 -2.29 -7.14
C VAL A 128 5.26 -1.44 -8.39
N ALA A 129 5.67 -2.04 -9.51
CA ALA A 129 5.83 -1.30 -10.77
C ALA A 129 4.52 -0.62 -11.20
N HIS A 130 3.39 -1.32 -11.16
CA HIS A 130 2.10 -0.76 -11.52
C HIS A 130 1.68 0.41 -10.61
N LEU A 131 1.81 0.25 -9.29
CA LEU A 131 1.40 1.28 -8.34
C LEU A 131 2.33 2.50 -8.37
N GLN A 132 3.64 2.30 -8.49
CA GLN A 132 4.59 3.40 -8.60
C GLN A 132 4.31 4.23 -9.87
N ASP A 133 4.12 3.58 -11.02
CA ASP A 133 3.79 4.25 -12.27
C ASP A 133 2.45 4.99 -12.18
N LEU A 134 1.37 4.27 -11.83
CA LEU A 134 0.01 4.82 -11.74
C LEU A 134 -0.06 6.04 -10.82
N ILE A 135 0.48 5.93 -9.61
CA ILE A 135 0.38 6.99 -8.61
C ILE A 135 1.31 8.16 -8.95
N THR A 136 2.53 7.90 -9.44
CA THR A 136 3.44 8.98 -9.87
C THR A 136 2.84 9.76 -11.02
N VAL A 137 2.35 9.09 -12.06
CA VAL A 137 1.70 9.75 -13.20
C VAL A 137 0.47 10.53 -12.73
N TYR A 138 -0.38 9.92 -11.90
CA TYR A 138 -1.56 10.59 -11.38
C TYR A 138 -1.20 11.86 -10.61
N LEU A 139 -0.18 11.84 -9.73
CA LEU A 139 0.17 12.97 -8.88
C LEU A 139 0.98 14.06 -9.59
N THR A 140 1.72 13.74 -10.65
CA THR A 140 2.64 14.69 -11.30
C THR A 140 2.14 15.26 -12.63
N THR A 141 1.14 14.63 -13.25
CA THR A 141 0.58 15.13 -14.51
C THR A 141 -0.27 16.38 -14.28
N LYS A 142 0.09 17.47 -14.96
CA LYS A 142 -0.69 18.72 -14.96
C LYS A 142 -2.04 18.48 -15.64
N LYS A 143 -3.10 19.04 -15.06
CA LYS A 143 -4.42 19.11 -15.73
C LYS A 143 -4.35 20.00 -16.95
#